data_AF-A0A497NBS0-F1
#
_entry.id   AF-A0A497NBS0-F1
#
_cell.length_a   1.000
_cell.length_b   1.000
_cell.length_c   1.000
_cell.angle_alpha   90.00
_cell.angle_beta   90.00
_cell.angle_gamma   90.00
#
_symmetry.space_group_name_H-M   'P 1'
#
loop_
_entity.id
_entity.type
_entity.pdbx_description
1 polymer ?
#
loop_
_entity_poly.entity_id
_entity_poly.type
_entity_poly.pdbx_seq_one_letter_code
_entity_poly.pdbx_strand_id
1 'polypeptide(L)'
;MDRELVAKVIEEVEGEESEVVDLTSKLIQFETVSPPSDTRECAEYVRSYLEEAGLETSTYERRGNKVNVRGRLRGRADETIIWLGHLDVVPPGEPENWSYGPFSGEVADGRVYGRGSTDMKGSCAAAMVAAKV
;
A
#
# COMPACT_ATOMS: atom_id res chain seq x y z
N MET A 1 27.48 9.65 2.46
CA MET A 1 26.43 8.69 2.85
C MET A 1 27.08 7.69 3.78
N ASP A 2 26.53 7.53 4.96
CA ASP A 2 27.03 6.59 5.96
C ASP A 2 26.75 5.15 5.48
N ARG A 3 27.82 4.39 5.21
CA ARG A 3 27.71 3.02 4.66
C ARG A 3 27.19 2.03 5.69
N GLU A 4 27.45 2.27 6.97
CA GLU A 4 27.01 1.41 8.06
C GLU A 4 25.51 1.57 8.27
N LEU A 5 25.02 2.81 8.27
CA LEU A 5 23.58 3.10 8.33
C LEU A 5 22.82 2.47 7.16
N VAL A 6 23.36 2.57 5.93
CA VAL A 6 22.72 1.98 4.75
C VAL A 6 22.66 0.45 4.85
N ALA A 7 23.73 -0.20 5.31
CA ALA A 7 23.73 -1.65 5.51
C ALA A 7 22.68 -2.09 6.52
N LYS A 8 22.55 -1.35 7.63
CA LYS A 8 21.53 -1.62 8.65
C LYS A 8 20.10 -1.47 8.11
N VAL A 9 19.84 -0.43 7.32
CA VAL A 9 18.53 -0.23 6.68
C VAL A 9 18.22 -1.36 5.70
N ILE A 10 19.20 -1.83 4.94
CA ILE A 10 19.00 -2.96 4.01
C ILE A 10 18.66 -4.23 4.79
N GLU A 11 19.39 -4.55 5.86
CA GLU A 11 19.12 -5.73 6.69
C GLU A 11 17.72 -5.69 7.31
N GLU A 12 17.28 -4.53 7.80
CA GLU A 12 15.92 -4.34 8.31
C GLU A 12 14.86 -4.56 7.22
N VAL A 13 15.05 -3.97 6.03
CA VAL A 13 14.10 -4.10 4.92
C VAL A 13 14.01 -5.54 4.39
N GLU A 14 15.14 -6.28 4.37
CA GLU A 14 15.15 -7.70 4.00
C GLU A 14 14.32 -8.55 5.00
N GLY A 15 14.30 -8.16 6.28
CA GLY A 15 13.45 -8.80 7.30
C GLY A 15 11.95 -8.59 7.09
N GLU A 16 11.55 -7.53 6.38
CA GLU A 16 10.17 -7.12 6.17
C GLU A 16 9.57 -7.57 4.82
N GLU A 17 10.34 -8.31 4.01
CA GLU A 17 9.92 -8.72 2.65
C GLU A 17 8.56 -9.42 2.65
N SER A 18 8.33 -10.36 3.57
CA SER A 18 7.06 -11.08 3.66
C SER A 18 5.89 -10.16 3.97
N GLU A 19 6.08 -9.16 4.84
CA GLU A 19 5.01 -8.23 5.20
C GLU A 19 4.64 -7.34 4.01
N VAL A 20 5.64 -6.86 3.24
CA VAL A 20 5.39 -6.08 2.03
C VAL A 20 4.62 -6.92 1.00
N VAL A 21 4.99 -8.19 0.82
CA VAL A 21 4.31 -9.12 -0.09
C VAL A 21 2.86 -9.36 0.35
N ASP A 22 2.65 -9.70 1.63
CA ASP A 22 1.32 -9.98 2.19
C ASP A 22 0.42 -8.76 2.13
N LEU A 23 0.96 -7.59 2.47
CA LEU A 23 0.22 -6.33 2.41
C LEU A 23 -0.12 -5.94 0.97
N THR A 24 0.80 -6.15 0.03
CA THR A 24 0.52 -5.92 -1.40
C THR A 24 -0.59 -6.84 -1.90
N SER A 25 -0.50 -8.14 -1.60
CA SER A 25 -1.52 -9.14 -1.91
C SER A 25 -2.87 -8.72 -1.34
N LYS A 26 -2.90 -8.33 -0.05
CA LYS A 26 -4.12 -7.92 0.62
C LYS A 26 -4.72 -6.65 0.02
N LEU A 27 -3.91 -5.65 -0.33
CA LEU A 27 -4.39 -4.43 -0.95
C LEU A 27 -5.01 -4.70 -2.33
N ILE A 28 -4.43 -5.61 -3.11
CA ILE A 28 -4.95 -6.00 -4.44
C ILE A 28 -6.39 -6.54 -4.34
N GLN A 29 -6.72 -7.26 -3.27
CA GLN A 29 -8.05 -7.85 -3.05
C GLN A 29 -9.17 -6.81 -2.85
N PHE A 30 -8.85 -5.55 -2.59
CA PHE A 30 -9.87 -4.49 -2.60
C PHE A 30 -10.15 -4.00 -4.03
N GLU A 31 -11.35 -4.25 -4.54
CA GLU A 31 -11.78 -3.91 -5.90
C GLU A 31 -12.10 -2.40 -6.09
N THR A 32 -11.09 -1.56 -5.98
CA THR A 32 -11.19 -0.08 -5.99
C THR A 32 -11.30 0.54 -7.41
N VAL A 33 -11.93 -0.16 -8.35
CA VAL A 33 -11.91 0.14 -9.80
C VAL A 33 -12.51 1.51 -10.15
N SER A 34 -11.76 2.32 -10.89
CA SER A 34 -12.09 3.69 -11.30
C SER A 34 -12.29 3.80 -12.82
N PRO A 35 -13.39 4.40 -13.33
CA PRO A 35 -14.58 4.92 -12.64
C PRO A 35 -15.63 3.84 -12.28
N PRO A 36 -16.48 4.05 -11.25
CA PRO A 36 -16.57 5.25 -10.40
C PRO A 36 -15.54 5.29 -9.26
N SER A 37 -14.98 4.14 -8.87
CA SER A 37 -14.14 3.88 -7.69
C SER A 37 -14.87 4.02 -6.35
N ASP A 38 -14.71 3.00 -5.52
CA ASP A 38 -15.06 2.99 -4.11
C ASP A 38 -13.83 2.53 -3.32
N THR A 39 -13.24 3.44 -2.55
CA THR A 39 -12.01 3.16 -1.79
C THR A 39 -12.28 2.98 -0.29
N ARG A 40 -13.55 3.00 0.16
CA ARG A 40 -13.87 3.06 1.60
C ARG A 40 -13.30 1.90 2.39
N GLU A 41 -13.50 0.66 1.93
CA GLU A 41 -12.99 -0.52 2.63
C GLU A 41 -11.47 -0.59 2.62
N CYS A 42 -10.86 -0.29 1.47
CA CYS A 42 -9.39 -0.25 1.35
C CYS A 42 -8.78 0.85 2.22
N ALA A 43 -9.42 2.02 2.28
CA ALA A 43 -9.00 3.15 3.09
C ALA A 43 -9.13 2.84 4.57
N GLU A 44 -10.22 2.20 5.01
CA GLU A 44 -10.36 1.79 6.41
C GLU A 44 -9.29 0.76 6.78
N TYR A 45 -9.00 -0.22 5.92
CA TYR A 45 -7.92 -1.17 6.15
C TYR A 45 -6.54 -0.48 6.28
N VAL A 46 -6.21 0.44 5.37
CA VAL A 46 -4.97 1.23 5.44
C VAL A 46 -4.91 2.05 6.74
N ARG A 47 -6.03 2.65 7.12
CA ARG A 47 -6.12 3.43 8.36
C ARG A 47 -5.87 2.55 9.59
N SER A 48 -6.55 1.40 9.70
CA SER A 48 -6.37 0.47 10.83
C SER A 48 -4.92 -0.01 10.92
N TYR A 49 -4.32 -0.39 9.79
CA TYR A 49 -2.92 -0.79 9.74
C TYR A 49 -1.98 0.31 10.28
N LEU A 50 -2.20 1.57 9.88
CA LEU A 50 -1.37 2.69 10.35
C LEU A 50 -1.62 3.03 11.84
N GLU A 51 -2.85 2.88 12.33
CA GLU A 51 -3.17 3.04 13.76
C GLU A 51 -2.51 1.95 14.62
N GLU A 52 -2.53 0.70 14.16
CA GLU A 52 -1.86 -0.43 14.81
C GLU A 52 -0.33 -0.26 14.84
N ALA A 53 0.23 0.38 13.80
CA ALA A 53 1.63 0.81 13.75
C ALA A 53 1.95 2.03 14.65
N GLY A 54 0.95 2.63 15.31
CA GLY A 54 1.13 3.76 16.22
C GLY A 54 1.18 5.13 15.56
N LEU A 55 0.79 5.25 14.29
CA LEU A 55 0.74 6.54 13.58
C LEU A 55 -0.55 7.31 13.90
N GLU A 56 -0.45 8.63 13.88
CA GLU A 56 -1.64 9.50 13.93
C GLU A 56 -2.36 9.48 12.58
N THR A 57 -3.62 9.08 12.57
CA THR A 57 -4.41 8.95 11.33
C THR A 57 -5.51 10.01 11.21
N SER A 58 -5.90 10.30 9.97
CA SER A 58 -7.10 11.09 9.66
C SER A 58 -7.59 10.75 8.26
N THR A 59 -8.90 10.84 8.02
CA THR A 59 -9.50 10.60 6.70
C THR A 59 -10.05 11.88 6.07
N TYR A 60 -10.05 11.92 4.74
CA TYR A 60 -10.57 13.03 3.95
C TYR A 60 -11.38 12.51 2.78
N GLU A 61 -12.63 12.95 2.67
CA GLU A 61 -13.53 12.58 1.58
C GLU A 61 -14.08 13.84 0.89
N ARG A 62 -13.70 14.05 -0.38
CA ARG A 62 -14.20 15.18 -1.18
C ARG A 62 -15.26 14.77 -2.19
N ARG A 63 -15.14 13.56 -2.73
CA ARG A 63 -16.08 12.96 -3.68
C ARG A 63 -16.54 11.65 -3.08
N GLY A 64 -17.86 11.46 -3.02
CA GLY A 64 -18.49 10.29 -2.38
C GLY A 64 -17.77 8.99 -2.76
N ASN A 65 -17.49 8.17 -1.75
CA ASN A 65 -16.82 6.86 -1.84
C ASN A 65 -15.32 6.90 -2.17
N LYS A 66 -14.69 8.07 -2.34
CA LYS A 66 -13.23 8.22 -2.54
C LYS A 66 -12.59 8.79 -1.28
N VAL A 67 -12.36 7.92 -0.31
CA VAL A 67 -11.73 8.26 0.97
C VAL A 67 -10.21 8.24 0.81
N ASN A 68 -9.57 9.33 1.27
CA ASN A 68 -8.12 9.43 1.41
C ASN A 68 -7.76 9.21 2.88
N VAL A 69 -6.63 8.55 3.13
CA VAL A 69 -6.08 8.33 4.47
C VAL A 69 -4.76 9.09 4.57
N ARG A 70 -4.57 9.80 5.67
CA ARG A 70 -3.28 10.37 6.06
C ARG A 70 -2.82 9.67 7.34
N GLY A 71 -1.67 9.01 7.29
CA GLY A 71 -0.90 8.61 8.47
C GLY A 71 0.24 9.59 8.73
N ARG A 72 0.52 9.88 10.00
CA ARG A 72 1.64 10.75 10.41
C ARG A 72 2.44 10.09 11.51
N LEU A 73 3.71 9.83 11.22
CA LEU A 73 4.75 9.57 12.21
C LEU A 73 5.40 10.91 12.58
N ARG A 74 5.48 11.24 13.88
CA ARG A 74 6.15 12.47 14.32
C ARG A 74 7.65 12.29 14.34
N GLY A 75 8.33 12.95 13.40
CA GLY A 75 9.79 13.06 13.39
C GLY A 75 10.32 14.05 14.44
N ARG A 76 11.65 14.11 14.54
CA ARG A 76 12.39 15.02 15.45
C ARG A 76 13.02 16.22 14.73
N ALA A 77 12.97 16.23 13.40
CA ALA A 77 13.48 17.30 12.55
C ALA A 77 12.35 18.27 12.17
N ASP A 78 12.72 19.46 11.71
CA ASP A 78 11.76 20.48 11.27
C ASP A 78 11.21 20.18 9.86
N GLU A 79 11.93 19.37 9.09
CA GLU A 79 11.54 18.91 7.76
C GLU A 79 10.49 17.79 7.82
N THR A 80 9.59 17.78 6.83
CA THR A 80 8.57 16.73 6.66
C THR A 80 8.69 16.11 5.28
N ILE A 81 8.76 14.78 5.23
CA ILE A 81 8.65 14.01 3.99
C ILE A 81 7.20 13.51 3.87
N ILE A 82 6.63 13.64 2.67
CA ILE A 82 5.30 13.10 2.37
C ILE A 82 5.48 11.99 1.33
N TRP A 83 5.05 10.79 1.69
CA TRP A 83 4.75 9.75 0.71
C TRP A 83 3.32 9.93 0.22
N LEU A 84 3.12 10.00 -1.09
CA LEU A 84 1.82 10.13 -1.72
C LEU A 84 1.59 8.97 -2.67
N GLY A 85 0.43 8.32 -2.55
CA GLY A 85 -0.01 7.28 -3.47
C GLY A 85 -1.53 7.25 -3.63
N HIS A 86 -2.02 6.46 -4.59
CA HIS A 86 -3.44 6.21 -4.80
C HIS A 86 -3.78 4.74 -4.58
N LEU A 87 -5.03 4.51 -4.17
CA LEU A 87 -5.57 3.17 -3.91
C LEU A 87 -6.51 2.69 -5.01
N ASP A 88 -7.02 3.59 -5.86
CA ASP A 88 -7.87 3.22 -6.97
C ASP A 88 -7.06 2.61 -8.12
N VAL A 89 -7.72 1.75 -8.89
CA VAL A 89 -7.10 1.01 -9.99
C VAL A 89 -7.94 1.15 -11.26
N VAL A 90 -7.32 0.98 -12.41
CA VAL A 90 -8.03 0.92 -13.70
C VAL A 90 -8.79 -0.41 -13.86
N PRO A 91 -9.80 -0.49 -14.76
CA PRO A 91 -10.48 -1.73 -15.06
C PRO A 91 -9.50 -2.87 -15.41
N PRO A 92 -9.73 -4.10 -14.93
CA PRO A 92 -8.81 -5.21 -15.17
C PRO A 92 -8.87 -5.78 -16.59
N GLY A 93 -9.88 -5.41 -17.38
CA GLY A 93 -10.19 -6.06 -18.66
C GLY A 93 -10.89 -7.40 -18.46
N GLU A 94 -10.90 -8.24 -19.49
CA GLU A 94 -11.59 -9.53 -19.49
C GLU A 94 -10.91 -10.55 -18.53
N PRO A 95 -11.63 -11.11 -17.54
CA PRO A 95 -11.08 -12.06 -16.58
C PRO A 95 -10.41 -13.29 -17.20
N GLU A 96 -10.87 -13.74 -18.37
CA GLU A 96 -10.36 -14.94 -19.06
C GLU A 96 -8.94 -14.77 -19.59
N ASN A 97 -8.48 -13.52 -19.74
CA ASN A 97 -7.11 -13.21 -20.16
C ASN A 97 -6.11 -13.26 -19.00
N TRP A 98 -6.58 -13.47 -17.77
CA TRP A 98 -5.75 -13.50 -16.58
C TRP A 98 -5.39 -14.94 -16.19
N SER A 99 -4.10 -15.23 -16.02
CA SER A 99 -3.64 -16.51 -15.44
C SER A 99 -3.96 -16.63 -13.95
N TYR A 100 -4.02 -15.49 -13.25
CA TYR A 100 -4.44 -15.36 -11.86
C TYR A 100 -5.45 -14.23 -11.78
N GLY A 101 -6.58 -14.44 -11.10
CA GLY A 101 -7.68 -13.46 -11.09
C GLY A 101 -7.21 -12.04 -10.76
N PRO A 102 -7.76 -10.99 -11.40
CA PRO A 102 -7.25 -9.63 -11.30
C PRO A 102 -7.21 -9.07 -9.87
N PHE A 103 -8.06 -9.56 -8.98
CA PHE A 103 -8.11 -9.14 -7.57
C PHE A 103 -7.75 -10.29 -6.61
N SER A 104 -7.07 -11.33 -7.10
CA SER A 104 -6.65 -12.47 -6.26
C SER A 104 -5.56 -12.07 -5.26
N GLY A 105 -4.59 -11.26 -5.70
CA GLY A 105 -3.36 -11.02 -4.94
C GLY A 105 -2.45 -12.25 -4.91
N GLU A 106 -2.57 -13.17 -5.86
CA GLU A 106 -1.82 -14.43 -5.86
C GLU A 106 -0.31 -14.20 -5.82
N VAL A 107 0.39 -14.94 -4.96
CA VAL A 107 1.85 -14.92 -4.88
C VAL A 107 2.38 -16.19 -5.55
N ALA A 108 3.00 -16.03 -6.72
CA ALA A 108 3.53 -17.15 -7.49
C ALA A 108 4.82 -16.76 -8.22
N ASP A 109 5.75 -17.69 -8.34
CA ASP A 109 7.01 -17.53 -9.09
C ASP A 109 7.78 -16.24 -8.74
N GLY A 110 7.82 -15.89 -7.45
CA GLY A 110 8.51 -14.69 -6.95
C GLY A 110 7.82 -13.36 -7.29
N ARG A 111 6.51 -13.38 -7.57
CA ARG A 111 5.74 -12.18 -7.94
C ARG A 111 4.37 -12.18 -7.27
N VAL A 112 3.84 -10.97 -7.04
CA VAL A 112 2.44 -10.76 -6.63
C VAL A 112 1.63 -10.36 -7.86
N TYR A 113 0.63 -11.18 -8.20
CA TYR A 113 -0.22 -10.99 -9.36
C TYR A 113 -1.55 -10.32 -8.99
N GLY A 114 -1.91 -9.31 -9.77
CA GLY A 114 -3.21 -8.65 -9.71
C GLY A 114 -3.18 -7.21 -10.19
N ARG A 115 -4.36 -6.69 -10.53
CA ARG A 115 -4.60 -5.31 -10.92
C ARG A 115 -4.26 -4.40 -9.73
N GLY A 116 -3.29 -3.53 -9.97
CA GLY A 116 -2.82 -2.55 -9.01
C GLY A 116 -1.55 -2.94 -8.27
N SER A 117 -0.99 -4.13 -8.52
CA SER A 117 0.28 -4.57 -7.91
C SER A 117 1.38 -3.53 -8.12
N THR A 118 1.64 -3.15 -9.38
CA THR A 118 2.61 -2.11 -9.73
C THR A 118 2.05 -0.70 -9.69
N ASP A 119 0.74 -0.52 -9.92
CA ASP A 119 0.09 0.79 -10.09
C ASP A 119 -1.13 0.94 -9.15
N MET A 120 -0.94 1.34 -7.90
CA MET A 120 0.38 1.49 -7.23
C MET A 120 0.40 0.86 -5.83
N LYS A 121 -0.46 -0.14 -5.60
CA LYS A 121 -0.70 -0.74 -4.28
C LYS A 121 0.55 -1.38 -3.68
N GLY A 122 1.45 -1.95 -4.48
CA GLY A 122 2.73 -2.47 -3.98
C GLY A 122 3.64 -1.37 -3.41
N SER A 123 3.69 -0.20 -4.06
CA SER A 123 4.44 0.95 -3.53
C SER A 123 3.78 1.56 -2.29
N CYS A 124 2.44 1.52 -2.20
CA CYS A 124 1.72 1.90 -0.99
C CYS A 124 2.05 0.96 0.17
N ALA A 125 2.03 -0.36 -0.07
CA ALA A 125 2.41 -1.37 0.93
C ALA A 125 3.83 -1.15 1.44
N ALA A 126 4.80 -0.97 0.53
CA ALA A 126 6.19 -0.69 0.90
C ALA A 126 6.32 0.56 1.79
N ALA A 127 5.60 1.64 1.48
CA ALA A 127 5.62 2.87 2.29
C ALA A 127 4.95 2.70 3.66
N MET A 128 3.88 1.91 3.72
CA MET A 128 3.19 1.59 4.98
C MET A 128 4.11 0.79 5.91
N VAL A 129 4.80 -0.23 5.39
CA VAL A 129 5.77 -1.03 6.15
C VAL A 129 6.98 -0.19 6.56
N ALA A 130 7.52 0.62 5.65
CA ALA A 130 8.64 1.51 5.94
C ALA A 130 8.33 2.55 7.04
N ALA A 131 7.05 2.86 7.28
CA ALA A 131 6.64 3.79 8.34
C ALA A 131 6.59 3.13 9.74
N LYS A 132 6.69 1.81 9.84
CA LYS A 132 6.74 1.05 11.10
C LYS A 132 8.15 0.91 11.69
N VAL A 133 9.16 0.87 10.82
CA VAL A 133 10.56 0.57 11.15
C VAL A 133 11.37 1.80 11.55
#